data_AF-A0A4Y2X1N1-F1
#
_entry.id   AF-A0A4Y2X1N1-F1
#
_cell.length_a   1.000
_cell.length_b   1.000
_cell.length_c   1.000
_cell.angle_alpha   90.00
_cell.angle_beta   90.00
_cell.angle_gamma   90.00
#
_symmetry.space_group_name_H-M   'P 1'
#
loop_
_entity.id
_entity.type
_entity.pdbx_description
1 polymer ?
#
loop_
_entity_poly.entity_id
_entity_poly.type
_entity_poly.pdbx_seq_one_letter_code
_entity_poly.pdbx_strand_id
1 'polypeptide(L)'
;MIFTYRLTAFCVRVFHQATFQEWESFLVIDPKVISRAVRWLLKQQSFEGAFCETTTYPYDRKMNLTSSRIKDSVKYRNISLTAHVLITLVEVSDLRGELGAEVVRAKRGAQRYLEKMLHSIRDSKDPYEIAIVAYALTLVNSVDGEAAFNALDSKMKEAAGLRYWGREPVPPPAIRIDSNRPHLLPRLPLKYDALNVETTAYALLTHIKRQAVIQREIVHWLNAHRSTDHGWASTQDSIVAMQALMEFAIESR
;
A
#
# COMPACT_ATOMS: atom_id res chain seq x y z
N MET A 1 -8.23 -21.99 -13.69
CA MET A 1 -7.19 -20.96 -13.42
C MET A 1 -7.72 -20.07 -12.31
N ILE A 2 -7.21 -20.24 -11.09
CA ILE A 2 -7.69 -19.53 -9.90
C ILE A 2 -6.94 -18.20 -9.86
N PHE A 3 -7.49 -17.15 -10.48
CA PHE A 3 -6.95 -15.80 -10.34
C PHE A 3 -7.48 -15.18 -9.05
N THR A 4 -6.58 -14.81 -8.15
CA THR A 4 -6.92 -14.00 -6.98
C THR A 4 -7.11 -12.54 -7.40
N TYR A 5 -8.10 -11.85 -6.84
CA TYR A 5 -8.40 -10.47 -7.21
C TYR A 5 -7.22 -9.53 -6.95
N ARG A 6 -6.45 -9.80 -5.88
CA ARG A 6 -5.22 -9.05 -5.59
C ARG A 6 -4.20 -9.17 -6.71
N LEU A 7 -3.96 -10.37 -7.21
CA LEU A 7 -2.97 -10.58 -8.28
C LEU A 7 -3.41 -9.87 -9.56
N THR A 8 -4.69 -9.99 -9.93
CA THR A 8 -5.20 -9.31 -11.13
C THR A 8 -5.10 -7.80 -10.99
N ALA A 9 -5.46 -7.23 -9.84
CA ALA A 9 -5.33 -5.79 -9.59
C ALA A 9 -3.85 -5.34 -9.63
N PHE A 10 -2.94 -6.12 -9.05
CA PHE A 10 -1.51 -5.84 -9.11
C PHE A 10 -0.97 -5.90 -10.55
N CYS A 11 -1.29 -6.94 -11.31
CA CYS A 11 -0.86 -7.08 -12.71
C CYS A 11 -1.40 -5.95 -13.59
N VAL A 12 -2.67 -5.58 -13.43
CA VAL A 12 -3.27 -4.45 -14.16
C VAL A 12 -2.49 -3.16 -13.88
N ARG A 13 -2.15 -2.93 -12.60
CA ARG A 13 -1.38 -1.75 -12.19
C ARG A 13 0.00 -1.71 -12.83
N VAL A 14 0.74 -2.81 -12.77
CA VAL A 14 2.09 -2.93 -13.36
C VAL A 14 2.05 -2.81 -14.87
N PHE A 15 1.09 -3.46 -15.54
CA PHE A 15 0.94 -3.35 -16.99
C PHE A 15 0.60 -1.92 -17.42
N HIS A 16 -0.23 -1.21 -16.66
CA HIS A 16 -0.52 0.19 -16.94
C HIS A 16 0.72 1.09 -16.73
N GLN A 17 1.49 0.88 -15.67
CA GLN A 17 2.75 1.63 -15.47
C GLN A 17 3.76 1.35 -16.59
N ALA A 18 3.76 0.13 -17.14
CA ALA A 18 4.62 -0.27 -18.25
C ALA A 18 4.15 0.23 -19.63
N THR A 19 2.97 0.87 -19.75
CA THR A 19 2.57 1.57 -21.00
C THR A 19 3.12 2.98 -21.10
N PHE A 20 4.05 3.37 -20.23
CA PHE A 20 4.68 4.68 -20.28
C PHE A 20 5.45 4.88 -21.60
N GLN A 21 5.35 6.08 -22.19
CA GLN A 21 5.74 6.34 -23.57
C GLN A 21 7.21 5.96 -23.89
N GLU A 22 8.11 6.11 -22.92
CA GLU A 22 9.53 5.76 -23.06
C GLU A 22 9.77 4.26 -23.28
N TRP A 23 8.82 3.41 -22.89
CA TRP A 23 8.93 1.95 -23.01
C TRP A 23 8.32 1.41 -24.31
N GLU A 24 7.62 2.23 -25.10
CA GLU A 24 6.95 1.77 -26.33
C GLU A 24 7.92 1.11 -27.34
N SER A 25 9.18 1.53 -27.36
CA SER A 25 10.21 0.93 -28.22
C SER A 25 10.70 -0.44 -27.74
N PHE A 26 10.48 -0.79 -26.46
CA PHE A 26 10.96 -2.01 -25.84
C PHE A 26 9.85 -3.01 -25.53
N LEU A 27 8.65 -2.53 -25.23
CA LEU A 27 7.52 -3.33 -24.79
C LEU A 27 6.20 -2.71 -25.27
N VAL A 28 5.40 -3.49 -26.00
CA VAL A 28 4.05 -3.10 -26.40
C VAL A 28 3.04 -4.00 -25.69
N ILE A 29 2.20 -3.40 -24.85
CA ILE A 29 1.11 -4.09 -24.14
C ILE A 29 -0.21 -3.76 -24.84
N ASP A 30 -0.94 -4.78 -25.28
CA ASP A 30 -2.25 -4.58 -25.90
C ASP A 30 -3.25 -3.95 -24.89
N PRO A 31 -3.79 -2.74 -25.16
CA PRO A 31 -4.77 -2.08 -24.29
C PRO A 31 -6.02 -2.92 -24.03
N LYS A 32 -6.35 -3.88 -24.91
CA LYS A 32 -7.47 -4.82 -24.72
C LYS A 32 -7.23 -5.76 -23.55
N VAL A 33 -5.99 -6.14 -23.25
CA VAL A 33 -5.65 -7.00 -22.11
C VAL A 33 -5.97 -6.26 -20.81
N ILE A 34 -5.52 -5.01 -20.69
CA ILE A 34 -5.81 -4.15 -19.53
C ILE A 34 -7.33 -3.94 -19.40
N SER A 35 -8.00 -3.59 -20.50
CA SER A 35 -9.45 -3.36 -20.51
C SER A 35 -10.27 -4.60 -20.10
N ARG A 36 -9.85 -5.80 -20.52
CA ARG A 36 -10.49 -7.07 -20.14
C ARG A 36 -10.28 -7.38 -18.66
N ALA A 37 -9.07 -7.19 -18.16
CA ALA A 37 -8.72 -7.43 -16.76
C ALA A 37 -9.46 -6.46 -15.82
N VAL A 38 -9.53 -5.18 -16.18
CA VAL A 38 -10.32 -4.18 -15.44
C VAL A 38 -11.80 -4.54 -15.45
N ARG A 39 -12.38 -4.86 -16.61
CA ARG A 39 -13.80 -5.30 -16.68
C ARG A 39 -14.05 -6.55 -15.82
N TRP A 40 -13.10 -7.46 -15.75
CA TRP A 40 -13.19 -8.63 -14.88
C TRP A 40 -13.16 -8.24 -13.40
N LEU A 41 -12.30 -7.31 -12.98
CA LEU A 41 -12.27 -6.78 -11.61
C LEU A 41 -13.59 -6.09 -11.23
N LEU A 42 -14.15 -5.27 -12.11
CA LEU A 42 -15.39 -4.51 -11.86
C LEU A 42 -16.59 -5.43 -11.56
N LYS A 43 -16.65 -6.61 -12.19
CA LYS A 43 -17.72 -7.59 -11.94
C LYS A 43 -17.70 -8.19 -10.52
N GLN A 44 -16.61 -8.02 -9.79
CA GLN A 44 -16.40 -8.64 -8.48
C GLN A 44 -16.73 -7.69 -7.33
N GLN A 45 -17.13 -6.46 -7.64
CA GLN A 45 -17.52 -5.51 -6.61
C GLN A 45 -18.87 -5.92 -6.01
N SER A 46 -18.92 -6.00 -4.68
CA SER A 46 -20.17 -6.23 -3.95
C SER A 46 -21.09 -5.00 -4.00
N PHE A 47 -22.37 -5.18 -3.65
CA PHE A 47 -23.34 -4.09 -3.58
C PHE A 47 -22.91 -2.95 -2.63
N GLU A 48 -22.21 -3.28 -1.54
CA GLU A 48 -21.67 -2.31 -0.59
C GLU A 48 -20.41 -1.60 -1.09
N GLY A 49 -19.83 -2.03 -2.22
CA GLY A 49 -18.62 -1.44 -2.80
C GLY A 49 -17.32 -2.15 -2.44
N ALA A 50 -17.36 -3.16 -1.56
CA ALA A 50 -16.20 -3.97 -1.18
C ALA A 50 -15.80 -4.96 -2.27
N PHE A 51 -14.50 -5.23 -2.39
CA PHE A 51 -13.97 -6.35 -3.18
C PHE A 51 -13.62 -7.49 -2.23
N CYS A 52 -14.04 -8.71 -2.55
CA CYS A 52 -13.85 -9.88 -1.68
C CYS A 52 -13.14 -10.98 -2.43
N GLU A 53 -12.08 -11.57 -1.86
CA GLU A 53 -11.46 -12.79 -2.41
C GLU A 53 -12.40 -14.01 -2.31
N THR A 54 -12.52 -14.73 -3.43
CA THR A 54 -13.31 -15.97 -3.52
C THR A 54 -12.49 -17.17 -3.06
N THR A 55 -11.16 -17.03 -3.00
CA THR A 55 -10.24 -18.08 -2.61
C THR A 55 -10.10 -18.18 -1.10
N THR A 56 -10.27 -19.39 -0.56
CA THR A 56 -10.08 -19.71 0.86
C THR A 56 -8.64 -19.51 1.35
N TYR A 57 -7.65 -19.52 0.45
CA TYR A 57 -6.23 -19.35 0.75
C TYR A 57 -5.66 -18.11 0.08
N PRO A 58 -5.58 -16.99 0.79
CA PRO A 58 -4.95 -15.80 0.27
C PRO A 58 -3.44 -15.97 0.27
N TYR A 59 -2.81 -15.74 -0.89
CA TYR A 59 -1.36 -15.88 -1.07
C TYR A 59 -0.52 -14.86 -0.27
N ASP A 60 -1.15 -13.84 0.33
CA ASP A 60 -0.47 -12.91 1.25
C ASP A 60 -1.18 -12.90 2.59
N ARG A 61 -0.42 -13.27 3.61
CA ARG A 61 -0.87 -13.34 5.00
C ARG A 61 -0.99 -11.96 5.64
N LYS A 62 -0.31 -10.93 5.11
CA LYS A 62 -0.36 -9.56 5.61
C LYS A 62 -1.73 -8.91 5.38
N MET A 63 -2.42 -9.30 4.30
CA MET A 63 -3.68 -8.68 3.89
C MET A 63 -4.93 -9.31 4.52
N ASN A 64 -4.78 -10.37 5.32
CA ASN A 64 -5.89 -11.12 5.94
C ASN A 64 -5.97 -10.97 7.46
N LEU A 65 -5.37 -9.92 8.01
CA LEU A 65 -5.27 -9.71 9.45
C LEU A 65 -6.65 -9.56 10.13
N THR A 66 -7.65 -8.99 9.43
CA THR A 66 -9.05 -8.97 9.89
C THR A 66 -9.73 -10.33 9.93
N SER A 67 -9.22 -11.37 9.26
CA SER A 67 -9.80 -12.72 9.35
C SER A 67 -9.47 -13.44 10.67
N SER A 68 -8.60 -12.89 11.53
CA SER A 68 -8.28 -13.46 12.85
C SER A 68 -9.27 -13.05 13.95
N ARG A 69 -10.21 -12.15 13.68
CA ARG A 69 -11.24 -11.76 14.64
C ARG A 69 -12.35 -12.83 14.61
N ILE A 70 -12.41 -13.61 15.70
CA ILE A 70 -13.26 -14.81 15.89
C ILE A 70 -14.78 -14.54 15.68
N LYS A 71 -15.20 -13.28 15.50
CA LYS A 71 -16.58 -12.84 15.26
C LYS A 71 -16.74 -11.83 14.11
N ASP A 72 -15.81 -11.75 13.17
CA ASP A 72 -15.96 -10.78 12.07
C ASP A 72 -16.88 -11.32 10.97
N SER A 73 -18.02 -10.66 10.81
CA SER A 73 -18.86 -10.80 9.62
C SER A 73 -18.02 -10.58 8.35
N VAL A 74 -18.34 -11.28 7.25
CA VAL A 74 -17.66 -11.19 5.94
C VAL A 74 -17.43 -9.73 5.47
N LYS A 75 -18.26 -8.80 5.98
CA LYS A 75 -18.19 -7.35 5.79
C LYS A 75 -16.86 -6.69 6.20
N TYR A 76 -16.08 -7.24 7.14
CA TYR A 76 -14.82 -6.63 7.63
C TYR A 76 -13.56 -7.31 7.07
N ARG A 77 -13.71 -8.42 6.34
CA ARG A 77 -12.59 -9.28 5.95
C ARG A 77 -11.64 -8.69 4.90
N ASN A 78 -12.04 -7.63 4.18
CA ASN A 78 -11.39 -7.24 2.92
C ASN A 78 -11.09 -5.74 2.78
N ILE A 79 -10.89 -5.03 3.88
CA ILE A 79 -10.64 -3.57 3.86
C ILE A 79 -9.34 -3.27 3.10
N SER A 80 -8.26 -3.98 3.44
CA SER A 80 -6.95 -3.87 2.80
C SER A 80 -7.01 -4.21 1.30
N LEU A 81 -7.70 -5.27 0.91
CA LEU A 81 -7.91 -5.66 -0.49
C LEU A 81 -8.69 -4.57 -1.26
N THR A 82 -9.76 -4.04 -0.66
CA THR A 82 -10.57 -2.99 -1.28
C THR A 82 -9.74 -1.72 -1.48
N ALA A 83 -8.90 -1.35 -0.51
CA ALA A 83 -7.96 -0.24 -0.65
C ALA A 83 -6.95 -0.49 -1.78
N HIS A 84 -6.40 -1.70 -1.88
CA HIS A 84 -5.49 -2.04 -2.97
C HIS A 84 -6.14 -1.96 -4.36
N VAL A 85 -7.35 -2.51 -4.51
CA VAL A 85 -8.10 -2.41 -5.77
C VAL A 85 -8.44 -0.95 -6.07
N LEU A 86 -8.81 -0.14 -5.08
CA LEU A 86 -9.06 1.29 -5.27
C LEU A 86 -7.82 2.01 -5.78
N ILE A 87 -6.63 1.77 -5.19
CA ILE A 87 -5.35 2.31 -5.65
C ILE A 87 -5.12 1.95 -7.12
N THR A 88 -5.25 0.66 -7.48
CA THR A 88 -5.13 0.21 -8.87
C THR A 88 -6.11 0.93 -9.80
N LEU A 89 -7.39 1.03 -9.43
CA LEU A 89 -8.38 1.68 -10.27
C LEU A 89 -8.04 3.16 -10.48
N VAL A 90 -7.53 3.84 -9.43
CA VAL A 90 -7.09 5.24 -9.50
C VAL A 90 -5.98 5.40 -10.52
N GLU A 91 -4.93 4.57 -10.44
CA GLU A 91 -3.79 4.62 -11.35
C GLU A 91 -4.18 4.33 -12.81
N VAL A 92 -5.19 3.49 -13.07
CA VAL A 92 -5.62 3.08 -14.42
C VAL A 92 -6.73 4.01 -14.96
N SER A 93 -6.67 5.30 -14.68
CA SER A 93 -7.73 6.27 -15.02
C SER A 93 -7.86 6.60 -16.51
N ASP A 94 -6.90 6.22 -17.35
CA ASP A 94 -6.83 6.65 -18.76
C ASP A 94 -7.72 5.84 -19.71
N LEU A 95 -8.62 5.01 -19.16
CA LEU A 95 -9.56 4.21 -19.94
C LEU A 95 -10.73 5.07 -20.47
N ARG A 96 -10.82 5.19 -21.80
CA ARG A 96 -11.88 5.95 -22.49
C ARG A 96 -13.15 5.12 -22.71
N GLY A 97 -14.28 5.82 -22.86
CA GLY A 97 -15.57 5.22 -23.23
C GLY A 97 -16.37 4.65 -22.04
N GLU A 98 -17.22 3.67 -22.31
CA GLU A 98 -18.14 3.05 -21.34
C GLU A 98 -17.40 2.45 -20.13
N LEU A 99 -16.25 1.83 -20.35
CA LEU A 99 -15.44 1.24 -19.29
C LEU A 99 -14.95 2.28 -18.28
N GLY A 100 -14.61 3.49 -18.75
CA GLY A 100 -14.22 4.60 -17.87
C GLY A 100 -15.35 5.00 -16.92
N ALA A 101 -16.59 5.05 -17.42
CA ALA A 101 -17.76 5.35 -16.59
C ALA A 101 -18.00 4.26 -15.52
N GLU A 102 -17.85 2.99 -15.88
CA GLU A 102 -17.93 1.87 -14.92
C GLU A 102 -16.85 1.95 -13.83
N VAL A 103 -15.60 2.25 -14.21
CA VAL A 103 -14.49 2.43 -13.28
C VAL A 103 -14.76 3.57 -12.30
N VAL A 104 -15.28 4.71 -12.77
CA VAL A 104 -15.63 5.84 -11.90
C VAL A 104 -16.74 5.47 -10.91
N ARG A 105 -17.76 4.71 -11.34
CA ARG A 105 -18.77 4.19 -10.40
C ARG A 105 -18.15 3.26 -9.36
N ALA A 106 -17.27 2.35 -9.79
CA ALA A 106 -16.64 1.39 -8.90
C ALA A 106 -15.70 2.05 -7.89
N LYS A 107 -14.90 3.04 -8.33
CA LYS A 107 -14.09 3.91 -7.45
C LYS A 107 -14.93 4.52 -6.35
N ARG A 108 -16.05 5.17 -6.70
CA ARG A 108 -16.97 5.78 -5.73
C ARG A 108 -17.60 4.75 -4.78
N GLY A 109 -17.90 3.53 -5.27
CA GLY A 109 -18.38 2.43 -4.43
C GLY A 109 -17.34 2.02 -3.39
N ALA A 110 -16.11 1.77 -3.83
CA ALA A 110 -15.01 1.36 -2.97
C ALA A 110 -14.60 2.44 -1.97
N GLN A 111 -14.54 3.71 -2.42
CA GLN A 111 -14.31 4.86 -1.56
C GLN A 111 -15.33 4.91 -0.40
N ARG A 112 -16.63 4.89 -0.71
CA ARG A 112 -17.69 4.92 0.31
C ARG A 112 -17.61 3.75 1.28
N TYR A 113 -17.20 2.58 0.81
CA TYR A 113 -16.98 1.44 1.69
C TYR A 113 -15.81 1.67 2.65
N LEU A 114 -14.68 2.19 2.17
CA LEU A 114 -13.51 2.48 3.01
C LEU A 114 -13.79 3.59 4.02
N GLU A 115 -14.48 4.66 3.61
CA GLU A 115 -14.96 5.74 4.49
C GLU A 115 -15.83 5.16 5.62
N LYS A 116 -16.81 4.32 5.25
CA LYS A 116 -17.62 3.60 6.25
C LYS A 116 -16.79 2.72 7.16
N MET A 117 -15.72 2.07 6.70
CA MET A 117 -14.91 1.17 7.53
C MET A 117 -13.84 1.88 8.37
N LEU A 118 -13.62 3.18 8.14
CA LEU A 118 -12.60 3.98 8.82
C LEU A 118 -12.71 3.93 10.35
N HIS A 119 -13.94 3.95 10.88
CA HIS A 119 -14.19 3.87 12.32
C HIS A 119 -13.68 2.55 12.94
N SER A 120 -13.75 1.43 12.21
CA SER A 120 -13.36 0.10 12.70
C SER A 120 -11.84 -0.10 12.68
N ILE A 121 -11.15 0.52 11.71
CA ILE A 121 -9.69 0.38 11.56
C ILE A 121 -8.90 1.31 12.46
N ARG A 122 -9.47 2.45 12.88
CA ARG A 122 -8.80 3.39 13.79
C ARG A 122 -8.38 2.72 15.09
N ASP A 123 -9.24 1.86 15.62
CA ASP A 123 -9.01 1.16 16.90
C ASP A 123 -8.18 -0.13 16.73
N SER A 124 -7.80 -0.49 15.49
CA SER A 124 -7.00 -1.67 15.22
C SER A 124 -5.58 -1.53 15.78
N LYS A 125 -5.05 -2.60 16.39
CA LYS A 125 -3.67 -2.63 16.90
C LYS A 125 -2.63 -2.60 15.78
N ASP A 126 -2.98 -3.08 14.59
CA ASP A 126 -2.06 -3.19 13.46
C ASP A 126 -2.15 -1.95 12.56
N PRO A 127 -1.05 -1.20 12.35
CA PRO A 127 -1.07 0.02 11.54
C PRO A 127 -1.18 -0.25 10.02
N TYR A 128 -1.02 -1.50 9.56
CA TYR A 128 -1.03 -1.82 8.14
C TYR A 128 -2.32 -1.42 7.42
N GLU A 129 -3.47 -1.76 8.00
CA GLU A 129 -4.78 -1.50 7.40
C GLU A 129 -5.07 0.00 7.28
N ILE A 130 -4.73 0.78 8.32
CA ILE A 130 -4.91 2.22 8.26
C ILE A 130 -3.93 2.87 7.29
N ALA A 131 -2.70 2.37 7.14
CA ALA A 131 -1.73 2.94 6.21
C ALA A 131 -2.17 2.79 4.74
N ILE A 132 -2.60 1.59 4.33
CA ILE A 132 -3.06 1.39 2.94
C ILE A 132 -4.38 2.12 2.66
N VAL A 133 -5.28 2.21 3.64
CA VAL A 133 -6.55 2.95 3.51
C VAL A 133 -6.31 4.46 3.46
N ALA A 134 -5.44 4.99 4.32
CA ALA A 134 -5.08 6.41 4.32
C ALA A 134 -4.45 6.81 2.98
N TYR A 135 -3.56 5.97 2.44
CA TYR A 135 -3.00 6.19 1.10
C TYR A 135 -4.09 6.19 0.02
N ALA A 136 -4.95 5.16 0.00
CA ALA A 136 -6.02 5.05 -0.99
C ALA A 136 -7.01 6.23 -0.95
N LEU A 137 -7.42 6.67 0.24
CA LEU A 137 -8.33 7.81 0.42
C LEU A 137 -7.66 9.14 0.06
N THR A 138 -6.36 9.29 0.35
CA THR A 138 -5.58 10.47 -0.03
C THR A 138 -5.45 10.57 -1.54
N LEU A 139 -5.17 9.45 -2.24
CA LEU A 139 -5.12 9.42 -3.71
C LEU A 139 -6.43 9.83 -4.38
N VAL A 140 -7.58 9.53 -3.77
CA VAL A 140 -8.90 9.87 -4.30
C VAL A 140 -9.36 11.27 -3.87
N ASN A 141 -8.58 11.98 -3.05
CA ASN A 141 -8.98 13.24 -2.42
C ASN A 141 -10.34 13.14 -1.69
N SER A 142 -10.54 12.06 -0.93
CA SER A 142 -11.72 11.90 -0.09
C SER A 142 -11.72 12.91 1.08
N VAL A 143 -12.91 13.34 1.49
CA VAL A 143 -13.12 14.22 2.66
C VAL A 143 -12.60 13.56 3.94
N ASP A 144 -12.76 12.24 4.06
CA ASP A 144 -12.27 11.47 5.22
C ASP A 144 -10.77 11.14 5.13
N GLY A 145 -10.09 11.57 4.05
CA GLY A 145 -8.64 11.38 3.89
C GLY A 145 -7.84 12.03 5.02
N GLU A 146 -8.29 13.18 5.53
CA GLU A 146 -7.64 13.84 6.67
C GLU A 146 -7.83 13.04 7.96
N ALA A 147 -9.03 12.53 8.22
CA ALA A 147 -9.29 11.71 9.39
C ALA A 147 -8.47 10.40 9.35
N ALA A 148 -8.34 9.79 8.17
CA ALA A 148 -7.52 8.60 7.98
C ALA A 148 -6.02 8.87 8.19
N PHE A 149 -5.53 10.00 7.70
CA PHE A 149 -4.16 10.43 7.92
C PHE A 149 -3.88 10.72 9.40
N ASN A 150 -4.77 11.43 10.10
CA ASN A 150 -4.59 11.70 11.54
C ASN A 150 -4.57 10.41 12.35
N ALA A 151 -5.40 9.42 11.97
CA ALA A 151 -5.36 8.09 12.57
C ALA A 151 -4.05 7.35 12.27
N LEU A 152 -3.49 7.50 11.06
CA LEU A 152 -2.19 6.96 10.71
C LEU A 152 -1.07 7.61 11.54
N ASP A 153 -1.05 8.94 11.63
CA ASP A 153 -0.06 9.71 12.41
C ASP A 153 -0.09 9.35 13.89
N SER A 154 -1.28 9.11 14.46
CA SER A 154 -1.40 8.67 15.85
C SER A 154 -0.70 7.33 16.15
N LYS A 155 -0.46 6.50 15.13
CA LYS A 155 0.22 5.20 15.24
C LYS A 155 1.70 5.26 14.86
N MET A 156 2.21 6.44 14.55
CA MET A 156 3.62 6.65 14.25
C MET A 156 4.47 6.30 15.47
N LYS A 157 5.58 5.62 15.21
CA LYS A 157 6.60 5.31 16.21
C LYS A 157 7.88 6.05 15.86
N GLU A 158 8.57 6.53 16.89
CA GLU A 158 9.85 7.21 16.75
C GLU A 158 10.93 6.45 17.52
N ALA A 159 12.07 6.20 16.86
CA ALA A 159 13.24 5.58 17.48
C ALA A 159 14.51 6.17 16.87
N ALA A 160 15.41 6.70 17.71
CA ALA A 160 16.68 7.31 17.29
C ALA A 160 16.54 8.39 16.19
N GLY A 161 15.51 9.24 16.27
CA GLY A 161 15.21 10.28 15.26
C GLY A 161 14.63 9.76 13.95
N LEU A 162 14.33 8.45 13.87
CA LEU A 162 13.70 7.82 12.72
C LEU A 162 12.23 7.57 13.01
N ARG A 163 11.37 7.74 12.00
CA ARG A 163 9.91 7.57 12.11
C ARG A 163 9.42 6.42 11.26
N TYR A 164 8.54 5.61 11.81
CA TYR A 164 8.05 4.41 11.15
C TYR A 164 6.72 3.92 11.71
N TRP A 165 6.13 2.94 11.02
CA TRP A 165 4.91 2.27 11.43
C TRP A 165 5.16 0.77 11.46
N GLY A 166 4.81 0.16 12.58
CA GLY A 166 4.96 -1.29 12.75
C GLY A 166 4.13 -1.81 13.89
N ARG A 167 3.83 -3.10 13.87
CA ARG A 167 3.02 -3.75 14.90
C ARG A 167 3.69 -3.73 16.28
N GLU A 168 4.98 -4.00 16.30
CA GLU A 168 5.83 -3.98 17.49
C GLU A 168 6.91 -2.89 17.35
N PRO A 169 7.45 -2.36 18.47
CA PRO A 169 8.58 -1.45 18.40
C PRO A 169 9.79 -2.16 17.76
N VAL A 170 10.36 -1.52 16.75
CA VAL A 170 11.57 -1.97 16.06
C VAL A 170 12.78 -1.33 16.74
N PRO A 171 13.78 -2.12 17.17
CA PRO A 171 15.00 -1.57 17.75
C PRO A 171 15.73 -0.69 16.72
N PRO A 172 16.37 0.41 17.14
CA PRO A 172 17.14 1.24 16.23
C PRO A 172 18.35 0.47 15.68
N PRO A 173 18.88 0.87 14.51
CA PRO A 173 20.09 0.29 13.95
C PRO A 173 21.23 0.35 14.96
N ALA A 174 21.87 -0.79 15.22
CA ALA A 174 22.98 -0.84 16.15
C ALA A 174 24.23 -0.21 15.52
N ILE A 175 24.85 0.72 16.22
CA ILE A 175 26.06 1.42 15.79
C ILE A 175 27.19 1.04 16.73
N ARG A 176 28.32 0.62 16.17
CA ARG A 176 29.57 0.45 16.89
C ARG A 176 30.49 1.63 16.61
N ILE A 177 31.04 2.24 17.65
CA ILE A 177 32.00 3.33 17.50
C ILE A 177 33.40 2.74 17.60
N ASP A 178 34.13 2.73 16.49
CA ASP A 178 35.53 2.34 16.45
C ASP A 178 36.37 3.57 16.08
N SER A 179 37.33 3.94 16.93
CA SER A 179 38.22 5.10 16.70
C SER A 179 37.48 6.40 16.34
N ASN A 180 36.41 6.72 17.10
CA ASN A 180 35.55 7.89 16.90
C ASN A 180 34.77 7.92 15.57
N ARG A 181 34.66 6.78 14.87
CA ARG A 181 33.85 6.62 13.66
C ARG A 181 32.67 5.68 13.93
N PRO A 182 31.42 6.09 13.66
CA PRO A 182 30.26 5.23 13.79
C PRO A 182 30.19 4.25 12.61
N HIS A 183 30.11 2.95 12.91
CA HIS A 183 29.91 1.88 11.95
C HIS A 183 28.55 1.20 12.19
N LEU A 184 27.75 1.08 11.14
CA LEU A 184 26.49 0.35 11.19
C LEU A 184 26.76 -1.16 11.30
N LEU A 185 26.16 -1.81 12.29
CA LEU A 185 26.25 -3.25 12.45
C LEU A 185 25.24 -3.98 11.56
N PRO A 186 25.52 -5.24 11.19
CA PRO A 186 24.56 -6.07 10.47
C PRO A 186 23.23 -6.18 11.22
N ARG A 187 22.13 -6.01 10.48
CA ARG A 187 20.77 -6.12 11.03
C ARG A 187 20.38 -7.58 11.20
N LEU A 188 19.67 -7.90 12.29
CA LEU A 188 19.05 -9.20 12.51
C LEU A 188 17.61 -9.21 11.95
N PRO A 189 17.11 -10.37 11.47
CA PRO A 189 15.74 -10.48 10.98
C PRO A 189 14.72 -10.28 12.11
N LEU A 190 13.69 -9.47 11.86
CA LEU A 190 12.60 -9.22 12.83
C LEU A 190 11.29 -9.89 12.40
N LYS A 191 10.44 -10.21 13.39
CA LYS A 191 9.20 -10.99 13.23
C LYS A 191 8.18 -10.40 12.23
N TYR A 192 8.18 -9.08 12.06
CA TYR A 192 7.22 -8.36 11.21
C TYR A 192 7.90 -7.48 10.15
N ASP A 193 9.15 -7.77 9.77
CA ASP A 193 9.94 -6.93 8.87
C ASP A 193 9.16 -6.53 7.61
N ALA A 194 8.67 -7.52 6.87
CA ALA A 194 7.99 -7.27 5.61
C ALA A 194 6.68 -6.47 5.79
N LEU A 195 5.98 -6.62 6.92
CA LEU A 195 4.76 -5.87 7.20
C LEU A 195 5.08 -4.42 7.59
N ASN A 196 6.09 -4.23 8.44
CA ASN A 196 6.51 -2.91 8.92
C ASN A 196 7.06 -2.05 7.77
N VAL A 197 7.88 -2.65 6.89
CA VAL A 197 8.41 -1.98 5.70
C VAL A 197 7.28 -1.54 4.78
N GLU A 198 6.34 -2.44 4.47
CA GLU A 198 5.21 -2.13 3.59
C GLU A 198 4.28 -1.07 4.18
N THR A 199 3.98 -1.17 5.49
CA THR A 199 3.18 -0.17 6.21
C THR A 199 3.85 1.20 6.17
N THR A 200 5.15 1.24 6.47
CA THR A 200 5.92 2.49 6.48
C THR A 200 6.05 3.08 5.08
N ALA A 201 6.12 2.24 4.04
CA ALA A 201 6.14 2.69 2.66
C ALA A 201 4.80 3.31 2.22
N TYR A 202 3.65 2.71 2.56
CA TYR A 202 2.35 3.34 2.34
C TYR A 202 2.17 4.64 3.13
N ALA A 203 2.68 4.68 4.36
CA ALA A 203 2.69 5.91 5.15
C ALA A 203 3.52 7.00 4.45
N LEU A 204 4.73 6.68 4.00
CA LEU A 204 5.58 7.60 3.23
C LEU A 204 4.86 8.14 1.99
N LEU A 205 4.25 7.28 1.18
CA LEU A 205 3.48 7.70 0.01
C LEU A 205 2.35 8.68 0.38
N THR A 206 1.66 8.42 1.49
CA THR A 206 0.62 9.32 2.01
C THR A 206 1.22 10.66 2.44
N HIS A 207 2.35 10.65 3.15
CA HIS A 207 3.05 11.88 3.57
C HIS A 207 3.57 12.71 2.41
N ILE A 208 4.06 12.08 1.34
CA ILE A 208 4.50 12.76 0.11
C ILE A 208 3.30 13.47 -0.52
N LYS A 209 2.19 12.76 -0.75
CA LYS A 209 0.99 13.36 -1.37
C LYS A 209 0.39 14.50 -0.53
N ARG A 210 0.54 14.47 0.80
CA ARG A 210 0.11 15.56 1.69
C ARG A 210 1.19 16.62 1.95
N GLN A 211 2.37 16.50 1.32
CA GLN A 211 3.52 17.41 1.50
C GLN A 211 3.92 17.61 2.98
N ALA A 212 3.89 16.54 3.77
CA ALA A 212 4.26 16.60 5.18
C ALA A 212 5.78 16.82 5.36
N VAL A 213 6.20 17.48 6.43
CA VAL A 213 7.63 17.80 6.65
C VAL A 213 8.49 16.56 6.99
N ILE A 214 7.86 15.50 7.48
CA ILE A 214 8.53 14.38 8.16
C ILE A 214 9.02 13.27 7.22
N GLN A 215 9.00 13.52 5.92
CA GLN A 215 9.28 12.51 4.89
C GLN A 215 10.72 11.99 4.98
N ARG A 216 11.67 12.86 5.36
CA ARG A 216 13.10 12.52 5.42
C ARG A 216 13.39 11.46 6.47
N GLU A 217 12.80 11.59 7.66
CA GLU A 217 12.97 10.66 8.77
C GLU A 217 12.44 9.27 8.42
N ILE A 218 11.35 9.20 7.65
CA ILE A 218 10.74 7.95 7.18
C ILE A 218 11.62 7.30 6.10
N VAL A 219 12.13 8.09 5.16
CA VAL A 219 13.06 7.63 4.11
C VAL A 219 14.34 7.07 4.73
N HIS A 220 14.89 7.76 5.72
CA HIS A 220 16.06 7.28 6.45
C HIS A 220 15.77 5.97 7.17
N TRP A 221 14.58 5.81 7.77
CA TRP A 221 14.19 4.55 8.37
C TRP A 221 14.12 3.41 7.35
N LEU A 222 13.46 3.63 6.20
CA LEU A 222 13.33 2.60 5.15
C LEU A 222 14.70 2.16 4.61
N ASN A 223 15.61 3.11 4.40
CA ASN A 223 16.98 2.83 3.94
C ASN A 223 17.80 2.08 5.01
N ALA A 224 17.65 2.43 6.29
CA ALA A 224 18.32 1.73 7.39
C ALA A 224 17.82 0.29 7.60
N HIS A 225 16.59 0.01 7.18
CA HIS A 225 15.94 -1.32 7.31
C HIS A 225 16.03 -2.17 6.04
N ARG A 226 16.81 -1.74 5.03
CA ARG A 226 17.04 -2.50 3.81
C ARG A 226 17.82 -3.79 4.13
N SER A 227 17.41 -4.91 3.53
CA SER A 227 18.03 -6.23 3.78
C SER A 227 19.18 -6.52 2.81
N THR A 228 19.02 -6.13 1.55
CA THR A 228 20.01 -6.28 0.48
C THR A 228 20.01 -5.03 -0.40
N ASP A 229 21.01 -4.84 -1.25
CA ASP A 229 21.08 -3.65 -2.13
C ASP A 229 19.83 -3.44 -2.99
N HIS A 230 19.09 -4.52 -3.27
CA HIS A 230 17.96 -4.53 -4.20
C HIS A 230 16.60 -4.73 -3.51
N GLY A 231 16.55 -4.95 -2.18
CA GLY A 231 15.28 -5.30 -1.55
C GLY A 231 15.24 -5.37 -0.02
N TRP A 232 14.04 -5.63 0.47
CA TRP A 232 13.68 -5.82 1.87
C TRP A 232 13.33 -7.29 2.12
N ALA A 233 12.38 -7.58 3.01
CA ALA A 233 12.14 -8.92 3.50
C ALA A 233 11.26 -9.78 2.56
N SER A 234 10.48 -9.16 1.68
CA SER A 234 9.62 -9.85 0.70
C SER A 234 9.62 -9.12 -0.65
N THR A 235 8.78 -9.55 -1.58
CA THR A 235 8.63 -8.90 -2.89
C THR A 235 7.68 -7.71 -2.83
N GLN A 236 6.54 -7.84 -2.14
CA GLN A 236 5.52 -6.78 -2.09
C GLN A 236 6.00 -5.55 -1.32
N ASP A 237 6.63 -5.74 -0.16
CA ASP A 237 7.24 -4.67 0.62
C ASP A 237 8.36 -3.99 -0.17
N SER A 238 9.19 -4.75 -0.88
CA SER A 238 10.25 -4.19 -1.72
C SER A 238 9.69 -3.32 -2.84
N ILE A 239 8.63 -3.77 -3.53
CA ILE A 239 8.01 -3.00 -4.61
C ILE A 239 7.39 -1.70 -4.09
N VAL A 240 6.63 -1.77 -2.99
CA VAL A 240 5.98 -0.59 -2.40
C VAL A 240 7.00 0.37 -1.80
N ALA A 241 8.03 -0.14 -1.10
CA ALA A 241 9.11 0.69 -0.55
C ALA A 241 9.91 1.36 -1.66
N MET A 242 10.23 0.65 -2.73
CA MET A 242 10.95 1.24 -3.85
C MET A 242 10.10 2.30 -4.56
N GLN A 243 8.80 2.04 -4.78
CA GLN A 243 7.87 3.04 -5.31
C GLN A 243 7.85 4.31 -4.43
N ALA A 244 7.73 4.16 -3.11
CA ALA A 244 7.71 5.27 -2.16
C ALA A 244 9.01 6.11 -2.19
N LEU A 245 10.16 5.43 -2.23
CA LEU A 245 11.46 6.09 -2.30
C LEU A 245 11.69 6.79 -3.66
N MET A 246 11.20 6.20 -4.76
CA MET A 246 11.25 6.84 -6.08
C MET A 246 10.39 8.11 -6.11
N GLU A 247 9.14 8.06 -5.62
CA GLU A 247 8.28 9.25 -5.58
C GLU A 247 8.87 10.35 -4.69
N PHE A 248 9.47 9.99 -3.54
CA PHE A 248 10.20 10.95 -2.72
C PHE A 248 11.37 11.60 -3.48
N ALA A 249 12.14 10.80 -4.22
CA ALA A 249 13.27 11.31 -5.01
C ALA A 249 12.83 12.23 -6.15
N ILE A 250 11.66 11.99 -6.74
CA ILE A 250 11.08 12.85 -7.77
C ILE A 250 10.59 14.17 -7.19
N GLU A 251 9.88 14.15 -6.04
CA GLU A 251 9.36 15.38 -5.42
C GLU A 251 10.42 16.23 -4.70
N SER A 252 11.53 15.62 -4.27
CA SER A 252 12.64 16.35 -3.62
C SER A 252 13.62 17.01 -4.61
N ARG A 253 13.37 16.89 -5.92
CA ARG A 253 14.19 17.48 -6.98
C ARG A 253 13.70 18.87 -7.37
#